data_AF-A0A5A7W6V6-F1
#
_entry.id   AF-A0A5A7W6V6-F1
#
_cell.length_a   1.000
_cell.length_b   1.000
_cell.length_c   1.000
_cell.angle_alpha   90.00
_cell.angle_beta   90.00
_cell.angle_gamma   90.00
#
_symmetry.space_group_name_H-M   'P 1'
#
loop_
_entity.id
_entity.type
_entity.pdbx_description
1 polymer ?
#
loop_
_entity_poly.entity_id
_entity_poly.type
_entity_poly.pdbx_seq_one_letter_code
_entity_poly.pdbx_strand_id
1 'polypeptide(L)' 'MFEQSVVVDLDADESALVERIAELEWLKSAAAAAQARVTATLDEKRRSAEAARGVPAAKRGRGLGSEVA' A
#
# COMPACT_ATOMS: atom_id res chain seq x y z
N MET A 1 4.99 2.01 -14.91
CA MET A 1 4.18 1.18 -13.99
C MET A 1 5.19 0.32 -13.25
N PHE A 2 5.19 0.27 -11.91
CA PHE A 2 6.26 -0.22 -11.02
C PHE A 2 7.05 -1.44 -11.54
N GLU A 3 8.06 -1.19 -12.38
CA GLU A 3 9.18 -2.08 -12.65
C GLU A 3 10.44 -1.26 -12.45
N GLN A 4 10.66 -0.87 -11.20
CA GLN A 4 12.01 -0.63 -10.73
C GLN A 4 12.42 -1.97 -10.13
N SER A 5 13.09 -2.81 -10.91
CA SER A 5 13.74 -3.98 -10.35
C SER A 5 14.70 -3.49 -9.28
N VAL A 6 14.44 -3.88 -8.03
CA VAL A 6 15.37 -3.63 -6.94
C VAL A 6 16.54 -4.59 -7.18
N VAL A 7 17.54 -4.15 -7.94
CA VAL A 7 18.78 -4.88 -8.09
C VAL A 7 19.53 -4.81 -6.75
N VAL A 8 20.00 -5.97 -6.30
CA VAL A 8 20.82 -6.13 -5.10
C VAL A 8 22.09 -6.84 -5.54
N ASP A 9 23.24 -6.24 -5.24
CA ASP A 9 24.53 -6.90 -5.37
C ASP A 9 24.75 -7.76 -4.12
N LEU A 10 24.77 -9.07 -4.29
CA LEU A 10 24.92 -10.03 -3.18
C LEU A 10 26.39 -10.33 -2.86
N ASP A 11 27.31 -9.92 -3.73
CA ASP A 11 28.76 -10.09 -3.53
C ASP A 11 29.39 -8.86 -2.85
N ALA A 12 28.58 -7.84 -2.51
CA ALA A 12 28.99 -6.66 -1.78
C ALA A 12 29.45 -6.99 -0.35
N ASP A 13 30.21 -6.08 0.25
CA ASP A 13 30.64 -6.24 1.65
C ASP A 13 29.48 -6.09 2.65
N GLU A 14 29.72 -6.51 3.90
CA GLU A 14 28.70 -6.48 4.95
C GLU A 14 28.13 -5.08 5.20
N SER A 15 28.95 -4.03 5.13
CA SER A 15 28.51 -2.66 5.35
C SER A 15 27.55 -2.21 4.26
N ALA A 16 27.89 -2.49 3.00
CA ALA A 16 27.05 -2.19 1.84
C ALA A 16 25.72 -2.96 1.89
N LEU A 17 25.73 -4.22 2.34
CA LEU A 17 24.50 -5.01 2.52
C LEU A 17 23.59 -4.41 3.61
N VAL A 18 24.16 -3.93 4.73
CA VAL A 18 23.40 -3.27 5.79
C VAL A 18 22.78 -1.95 5.31
N GLU A 19 23.54 -1.13 4.58
CA GLU A 19 23.02 0.09 3.95
C GLU A 19 21.88 -0.24 2.98
N ARG A 20 22.04 -1.31 2.18
CA ARG A 20 21.01 -1.74 1.24
C ARG A 20 19.73 -2.19 1.94
N ILE A 21 19.83 -2.86 3.09
CA ILE A 21 18.68 -3.22 3.92
C ILE A 21 17.98 -1.95 4.42
N ALA A 22 18.70 -0.93 4.89
CA ALA A 22 18.11 0.31 5.36
C ALA A 22 17.32 1.04 4.25
N GLU A 23 17.85 1.08 3.03
CA GLU A 23 17.14 1.61 1.86
C GLU A 23 15.87 0.83 1.55
N LEU A 24 15.95 -0.50 1.57
CA LEU A 24 14.80 -1.39 1.33
C LEU A 24 13.70 -1.18 2.38
N GLU A 25 14.08 -1.03 3.65
CA GLU A 25 13.16 -0.72 4.73
C GLU A 25 12.47 0.62 4.51
N TRP A 26 13.20 1.65 4.12
CA TRP A 26 12.62 2.95 3.79
C TRP A 26 11.63 2.86 2.62
N LEU A 27 12.00 2.16 1.54
CA LEU A 27 11.11 1.94 0.39
C LEU A 27 9.84 1.18 0.79
N LYS A 28 9.98 0.13 1.60
CA LYS A 28 8.86 -0.64 2.14
C LYS A 28 7.92 0.24 2.96
N SER A 29 8.46 1.07 3.85
CA SER A 29 7.66 2.03 4.64
C SER A 29 6.95 3.06 3.76
N ALA A 30 7.64 3.60 2.74
CA ALA A 30 7.05 4.55 1.81
C ALA A 30 5.89 3.92 1.00
N ALA A 31 6.08 2.70 0.53
CA ALA A 31 5.05 1.94 -0.19
C ALA A 31 3.84 1.65 0.72
N ALA A 32 4.06 1.20 1.96
CA ALA A 32 2.99 0.96 2.93
C ALA A 32 2.19 2.24 3.24
N ALA A 33 2.88 3.37 3.41
CA ALA A 33 2.22 4.65 3.64
C ALA A 33 1.39 5.09 2.41
N ALA A 34 1.89 4.87 1.19
CA ALA A 34 1.14 5.14 -0.03
C ALA A 34 -0.09 4.23 -0.14
N GLN A 35 0.05 2.92 0.11
CA GLN A 35 -1.05 1.96 0.12
C GLN A 35 -2.12 2.37 1.12
N ALA A 36 -1.76 2.78 2.34
CA ALA A 36 -2.71 3.27 3.34
C ALA A 36 -3.53 4.48 2.84
N ARG A 37 -2.88 5.46 2.21
CA ARG A 37 -3.58 6.64 1.64
C ARG A 37 -4.52 6.25 0.49
N VAL A 38 -4.08 5.35 -0.39
CA VAL A 38 -4.90 4.84 -1.50
C VAL A 38 -6.12 4.08 -0.95
N THR A 39 -5.93 3.24 0.05
CA THR A 39 -7.00 2.49 0.72
C THR A 39 -8.01 3.41 1.37
N ALA A 40 -7.56 4.42 2.10
CA ALA A 40 -8.46 5.42 2.72
C ALA A 40 -9.29 6.17 1.66
N THR A 41 -8.64 6.59 0.57
CA THR A 41 -9.31 7.25 -0.56
C THR A 41 -10.33 6.33 -1.23
N LEU A 42 -10.01 5.04 -1.37
CA LEU A 42 -10.91 4.04 -1.94
C LEU A 42 -12.14 3.80 -1.05
N ASP A 43 -11.95 3.69 0.27
CA ASP A 43 -13.05 3.56 1.24
C ASP A 43 -14.03 4.73 1.14
N GLU A 44 -13.51 5.96 1.14
CA GLU A 44 -14.33 7.16 1.04
C GLU A 44 -15.16 7.17 -0.27
N LYS A 45 -14.50 6.91 -1.40
CA LYS A 45 -15.17 6.86 -2.71
C LYS A 45 -16.28 5.80 -2.76
N ARG A 46 -16.03 4.61 -2.18
CA ARG A 46 -17.03 3.55 -2.13
C ARG A 46 -18.22 3.92 -1.26
N ARG A 47 -17.97 4.41 -0.05
CA ARG A 47 -19.04 4.83 0.85
C ARG A 47 -19.89 5.93 0.23
N SER A 48 -19.27 6.87 -0.49
CA SER A 48 -19.97 7.91 -1.25
C SER A 48 -20.82 7.33 -2.37
N ALA A 49 -20.27 6.43 -3.20
CA ALA A 49 -21.00 5.78 -4.29
C ALA A 49 -22.17 4.92 -3.79
N GLU A 50 -21.98 4.17 -2.70
CA GLU A 50 -23.03 3.37 -2.08
C GLU A 50 -24.11 4.26 -1.44
N ALA A 51 -23.73 5.41 -0.88
CA ALA A 51 -24.68 6.40 -0.39
C ALA A 51 -25.57 6.95 -1.51
N ALA A 52 -24.97 7.33 -2.65
CA ALA A 52 -25.70 7.78 -3.83
C ALA A 52 -26.67 6.72 -4.38
N ARG A 53 -26.35 5.43 -4.18
CA ARG A 53 -27.21 4.29 -4.54
C ARG A 53 -28.25 3.93 -3.48
N GLY A 54 -28.35 4.68 -2.37
CA GLY A 54 -29.31 4.43 -1.30
C GLY A 54 -28.97 3.25 -0.38
N VAL A 55 -27.73 2.74 -0.41
CA VAL A 55 -27.30 1.67 0.50
C VAL A 55 -27.34 2.20 1.95
N PRO A 56 -27.92 1.47 2.92
CA PRO A 56 -27.92 1.89 4.32
C PRO A 56 -26.49 2.04 4.88
N ALA A 57 -26.25 3.06 5.72
CA ALA A 57 -24.92 3.37 6.25
C ALA A 57 -24.21 2.16 6.89
N ALA A 58 -24.93 1.34 7.66
CA ALA A 58 -24.42 0.12 8.29
C ALA A 58 -24.00 -1.00 7.31
N LYS A 59 -24.32 -0.85 6.01
CA LYS A 59 -24.01 -1.82 4.96
C LYS A 59 -22.91 -1.35 4.00
N ARG A 60 -22.45 -0.10 4.13
CA ARG A 60 -21.46 0.53 3.24
C ARG A 60 -20.02 0.11 3.58
N GLY A 61 -19.17 0.02 2.56
CA GLY A 61 -17.76 -0.32 2.67
C GLY A 61 -17.50 -1.79 3.02
N ARG A 62 -18.53 -2.66 2.93
CA ARG A 62 -18.36 -4.08 3.23
C ARG A 62 -17.51 -4.77 2.17
N GLY A 63 -16.58 -5.61 2.62
CA GLY A 63 -15.66 -6.36 1.75
C GLY A 63 -14.35 -5.62 1.43
N LEU A 64 -14.26 -4.30 1.65
CA LEU A 64 -13.07 -3.52 1.29
C LEU A 64 -11.78 -4.03 1.98
N GLY A 65 -11.87 -4.40 3.25
CA GLY A 65 -10.71 -4.94 3.98
C GLY A 65 -10.14 -6.21 3.35
N SER A 66 -10.99 -7.04 2.74
CA SER A 66 -10.57 -8.27 2.05
C SER A 66 -9.99 -8.02 0.65
N GLU A 67 -10.15 -6.82 0.10
CA GLU A 67 -9.63 -6.46 -1.23
C GLU A 67 -8.24 -5.80 -1.17
N VAL A 68 -7.83 -5.36 0.02
CA VAL A 68 -6.58 -4.63 0.26
C VAL A 68 -5.55 -5.51 1.01
N ALA A 69 -6.01 -6.60 1.62
CA ALA A 69 -5.20 -7.54 2.39
C ALA A 69 -4.60 -8.67 1.54
#